data_AF-A0A6C0KBI9-F1
#
_entry.id   AF-A0A6C0KBI9-F1
#
_cell.length_a   1.000
_cell.length_b   1.000
_cell.length_c   1.000
_cell.angle_alpha   90.00
_cell.angle_beta   90.00
_cell.angle_gamma   90.00
#
_symmetry.space_group_name_H-M   'P 1'
#
loop_
_entity.id
_entity.type
_entity.pdbx_description
1 polymer ?
#
loop_
_entity_poly.entity_id
_entity_poly.type
_entity_poly.pdbx_seq_one_letter_code
_entity_poly.pdbx_strand_id
1 'polypeptide(L)'
;MREPFINVNDLILDVKSLSDLELKAYLESLSDSQVTAFLEANKNAAVTAVTASKATNYTNASNMLLGADNSVTSAAYYLLRTEDLTNLATDLNDVTSKQVKENTINKQLADRQYEINEWSNSNKLDTLFFLQVLFISLTLTAVFLFLMKNGLLPYYLFGLFSFLTVAFAVIVLIYRARFTAVKRDGRYWNKQKWGQPSK
;
A
#
# COMPACT_ATOMS: atom_id res chain seq x y z
N MET A 1 -70.71 31.24 -20.70
CA MET A 1 -71.21 30.85 -19.37
C MET A 1 -70.11 30.08 -18.68
N ARG A 2 -69.47 30.66 -17.66
CA ARG A 2 -68.54 29.97 -16.78
C ARG A 2 -69.18 30.03 -15.40
N GLU A 3 -69.45 28.87 -14.81
CA GLU A 3 -69.94 28.80 -13.44
C GLU A 3 -68.93 29.49 -12.51
N PRO A 4 -69.38 30.29 -11.52
CA PRO A 4 -68.47 30.87 -10.55
C PRO A 4 -67.81 29.73 -9.77
N PHE A 5 -66.49 29.72 -9.72
CA PHE A 5 -65.73 28.81 -8.88
C PHE A 5 -66.16 29.05 -7.42
N ILE A 6 -66.96 28.13 -6.88
CA ILE A 6 -67.34 28.14 -5.47
C ILE A 6 -66.04 28.02 -4.67
N ASN A 7 -65.79 29.02 -3.82
CA ASN A 7 -64.66 29.01 -2.92
C ASN A 7 -64.86 27.87 -1.91
N VAL A 8 -63.93 26.92 -1.88
CA VAL A 8 -64.01 25.70 -1.06
C VAL A 8 -64.19 26.04 0.42
N ASN A 9 -63.61 27.15 0.90
CA ASN A 9 -63.78 27.59 2.27
C ASN A 9 -65.20 28.07 2.57
N ASP A 10 -65.85 28.76 1.62
CA ASP A 10 -67.22 29.24 1.78
C ASP A 10 -68.20 28.04 1.78
N LEU A 11 -67.95 27.04 0.93
CA LEU A 11 -68.72 25.78 0.93
C LEU A 11 -68.58 24.99 2.24
N ILE A 12 -67.37 24.91 2.80
CA ILE A 12 -67.11 24.23 4.09
C ILE A 12 -67.89 24.93 5.21
N LEU A 13 -67.90 26.26 5.22
CA LEU A 13 -68.62 27.05 6.22
C LEU A 13 -70.14 26.87 6.09
N ASP A 14 -70.68 26.90 4.88
CA ASP A 14 -72.10 26.70 4.63
C ASP A 14 -72.56 25.30 5.05
N VAL A 15 -71.83 24.25 4.65
CA VAL A 15 -72.13 22.85 5.03
C VAL A 15 -72.06 22.66 6.55
N LYS A 16 -71.08 23.28 7.21
CA LYS A 16 -70.98 23.24 8.68
C LYS A 16 -72.18 23.90 9.33
N SER A 17 -72.57 25.09 8.86
CA SER A 17 -73.73 25.80 9.39
C SER A 17 -75.03 25.00 9.23
N LEU A 18 -75.20 24.33 8.07
CA LEU A 18 -76.36 23.50 7.78
C LEU A 18 -76.42 22.29 8.70
N SER A 19 -75.28 21.62 8.88
CA SER A 19 -75.16 20.47 9.78
C SER A 19 -75.43 20.84 11.25
N ASP A 20 -74.94 22.00 11.69
CA ASP A 20 -75.19 22.52 13.04
C ASP A 20 -76.70 22.82 13.25
N LEU A 21 -77.37 23.33 12.21
CA LEU A 21 -78.80 23.66 12.24
C LEU A 21 -79.68 22.39 12.24
N GLU A 22 -79.31 21.39 11.46
CA GLU A 22 -79.93 20.06 11.45
C GLU A 22 -79.77 19.34 12.80
N LEU A 23 -78.56 19.39 13.38
CA LEU A 23 -78.29 18.82 14.70
C LEU A 23 -79.13 19.50 15.77
N LYS A 24 -79.25 20.84 15.72
CA LYS A 24 -80.07 21.61 16.64
C LYS A 24 -81.55 21.23 16.52
N ALA A 25 -82.09 21.16 15.30
CA ALA A 25 -83.47 20.76 15.06
C ALA A 25 -83.73 19.32 15.54
N TYR A 26 -82.78 18.41 15.36
CA TYR A 26 -82.85 17.05 15.89
C TYR A 26 -82.88 17.02 17.42
N LEU A 27 -82.01 17.79 18.09
CA LEU A 27 -81.98 17.87 19.55
C LEU A 27 -83.26 18.48 20.14
N GLU A 28 -83.84 19.49 19.49
CA GLU A 28 -85.13 20.10 19.89
C GLU A 28 -86.33 19.15 19.69
N SER A 29 -86.21 18.13 18.84
CA SER A 29 -87.24 17.11 18.62
C SER A 29 -87.27 16.00 19.67
N LEU A 30 -86.24 15.92 20.52
CA LEU A 30 -86.08 14.90 21.55
C LEU A 30 -86.62 15.38 22.91
N SER A 31 -87.02 14.44 23.76
CA SER A 31 -87.34 14.77 25.16
C SER A 31 -86.06 14.94 26.00
N ASP A 32 -86.14 15.65 27.14
CA ASP A 32 -84.97 15.97 27.99
C ASP A 32 -84.15 14.72 28.39
N SER A 33 -84.81 13.58 28.63
CA SER A 33 -84.13 12.31 28.95
C SER A 33 -83.37 11.74 27.74
N GLN A 34 -83.92 11.89 26.54
CA GLN A 34 -83.30 11.44 25.28
C GLN A 34 -82.13 12.35 24.88
N VAL A 35 -82.24 13.65 25.09
CA VAL A 35 -81.13 14.61 24.89
C VAL A 35 -79.97 14.28 25.82
N THR A 36 -80.25 14.00 27.09
CA THR A 36 -79.21 13.64 28.08
C THR A 36 -78.51 12.32 27.70
N ALA A 37 -79.27 11.30 27.30
CA ALA A 37 -78.72 10.02 26.85
C ALA A 37 -77.87 10.16 25.58
N PHE A 38 -78.31 10.98 24.62
CA PHE A 38 -77.54 11.27 23.40
C PHE A 38 -76.22 12.00 23.70
N LEU A 39 -76.26 13.00 24.58
CA LEU A 39 -75.07 13.73 25.02
C LEU A 39 -74.08 12.82 25.76
N GLU A 40 -74.56 11.96 26.67
CA GLU A 40 -73.70 11.00 27.36
C GLU A 40 -73.09 9.96 26.42
N ALA A 41 -73.87 9.43 25.47
CA ALA A 41 -73.36 8.49 24.47
C ALA A 41 -72.27 9.11 23.61
N ASN A 42 -72.46 10.34 23.11
CA ASN A 42 -71.46 11.05 22.32
C ASN A 42 -70.23 11.43 23.14
N LYS A 43 -70.41 11.87 24.39
CA LYS A 43 -69.31 12.14 25.31
C LYS A 43 -68.48 10.87 25.56
N ASN A 44 -69.13 9.75 25.85
CA ASN A 44 -68.45 8.47 26.11
C ASN A 44 -67.76 7.94 24.85
N ALA A 45 -68.38 8.08 23.68
CA ALA A 45 -67.78 7.74 22.39
C ALA A 45 -66.53 8.59 22.10
N ALA A 46 -66.62 9.91 22.31
CA ALA A 46 -65.49 10.82 22.14
C ALA A 46 -64.35 10.53 23.12
N VAL A 47 -64.66 10.30 24.40
CA VAL A 47 -63.65 9.93 25.41
C VAL A 47 -62.99 8.59 25.07
N THR A 48 -63.77 7.60 24.65
CA THR A 48 -63.25 6.28 24.25
C THR A 48 -62.35 6.40 23.02
N ALA A 49 -62.77 7.16 22.00
CA ALA A 49 -61.99 7.39 20.79
C ALA A 49 -60.67 8.11 21.09
N VAL A 50 -60.68 9.15 21.93
CA VAL A 50 -59.46 9.86 22.35
C VAL A 50 -58.55 8.96 23.17
N THR A 51 -59.10 8.15 24.07
CA THR A 51 -58.31 7.24 24.92
C THR A 51 -57.67 6.13 24.08
N ALA A 52 -58.43 5.53 23.15
CA ALA A 52 -57.92 4.55 22.19
C ALA A 52 -56.85 5.15 21.27
N SER A 53 -57.08 6.37 20.75
CA SER A 53 -56.09 7.08 19.93
C SER A 53 -54.80 7.35 20.70
N LYS A 54 -54.88 7.78 21.96
CA LYS A 54 -53.71 7.96 22.83
C LYS A 54 -52.94 6.66 23.04
N ALA A 55 -53.64 5.56 23.35
CA ALA A 55 -53.01 4.25 23.56
C ALA A 55 -52.29 3.75 22.29
N THR A 56 -52.93 3.89 21.12
CA THR A 56 -52.35 3.56 19.82
C THR A 56 -51.13 4.41 19.51
N ASN A 57 -51.23 5.73 19.70
CA ASN A 57 -50.12 6.65 19.45
C ASN A 57 -48.92 6.36 20.37
N TYR A 58 -49.17 6.05 21.64
CA TYR A 58 -48.11 5.66 22.58
C TYR A 58 -47.42 4.37 22.14
N THR A 59 -48.20 3.35 21.77
CA THR A 59 -47.67 2.07 21.29
C THR A 59 -46.84 2.25 20.01
N ASN A 60 -47.35 3.04 19.05
CA ASN A 60 -46.63 3.33 17.82
C ASN A 60 -45.33 4.09 18.09
N ALA A 61 -45.36 5.13 18.93
CA ALA A 61 -44.17 5.88 19.32
C ALA A 61 -43.13 4.99 20.01
N SER A 62 -43.56 4.11 20.92
CA SER A 62 -42.68 3.14 21.59
C SER A 62 -42.03 2.18 20.60
N ASN A 63 -42.81 1.63 19.66
CA ASN A 63 -42.27 0.72 18.64
C ASN A 63 -41.31 1.42 17.68
N MET A 64 -41.59 2.68 17.32
CA MET A 64 -40.69 3.49 16.52
C MET A 64 -39.37 3.78 17.24
N LEU A 65 -39.42 4.05 18.55
CA LEU A 65 -38.22 4.24 19.37
C LEU A 65 -37.37 2.96 19.44
N LEU A 66 -38.01 1.80 19.68
CA LEU A 66 -37.30 0.51 19.68
C LEU A 66 -36.71 0.17 18.31
N GLY A 67 -37.43 0.46 17.23
CA GLY A 67 -36.92 0.29 15.87
C GLY A 67 -35.75 1.20 15.55
N ALA A 68 -35.82 2.47 15.98
CA ALA A 68 -34.75 3.44 15.82
C ALA A 68 -33.50 3.04 16.61
N ASP A 69 -33.65 2.58 17.85
CA ASP A 69 -32.54 2.15 18.70
C ASP A 69 -31.79 0.94 18.14
N ASN A 70 -32.53 -0.06 17.64
CA ASN A 70 -31.94 -1.21 16.93
C ASN A 70 -31.23 -0.78 15.64
N SER A 71 -31.81 0.17 14.90
CA SER A 71 -31.20 0.71 13.68
C SER A 71 -29.89 1.45 13.99
N VAL A 72 -29.87 2.32 15.01
CA VAL A 72 -28.67 3.04 15.46
C VAL A 72 -27.60 2.05 15.92
N THR A 73 -27.98 1.06 16.71
CA THR A 73 -27.07 0.03 17.21
C THR A 73 -26.46 -0.77 16.06
N SER A 74 -27.27 -1.21 15.10
CA SER A 74 -26.78 -1.94 13.92
C SER A 74 -25.85 -1.07 13.06
N ALA A 75 -26.20 0.20 12.83
CA ALA A 75 -25.34 1.14 12.11
C ALA A 75 -23.99 1.34 12.81
N ALA A 76 -23.97 1.46 14.14
CA ALA A 76 -22.75 1.56 14.92
C ALA A 76 -21.86 0.32 14.77
N TYR A 77 -22.45 -0.89 14.82
CA TYR A 77 -21.70 -2.13 14.57
C TYR A 77 -21.09 -2.19 13.17
N TYR A 78 -21.82 -1.74 12.13
CA TYR A 78 -21.28 -1.69 10.78
C TYR A 78 -20.11 -0.70 10.67
N LEU A 79 -20.21 0.47 11.29
CA LEU A 79 -19.13 1.46 11.30
C LEU A 79 -17.86 0.92 11.98
N LEU A 80 -18.00 0.33 13.17
CA LEU A 80 -16.87 -0.27 13.90
C LEU A 80 -16.21 -1.38 13.07
N ARG A 81 -17.01 -2.24 12.43
CA ARG A 81 -16.48 -3.28 11.55
C ARG A 81 -15.74 -2.68 10.34
N THR A 82 -16.25 -1.61 9.74
CA THR A 82 -15.57 -0.93 8.63
C THR A 82 -14.25 -0.32 9.08
N GLU A 83 -14.19 0.26 10.27
CA GLU A 83 -12.96 0.77 10.87
C GLU A 83 -11.95 -0.36 11.09
N ASP A 84 -12.36 -1.47 11.71
CA ASP A 84 -11.50 -2.65 11.91
C ASP A 84 -10.97 -3.22 10.60
N LEU A 85 -11.83 -3.34 9.58
CA LEU A 85 -11.41 -3.80 8.25
C LEU A 85 -10.42 -2.84 7.60
N THR A 86 -10.57 -1.54 7.82
CA THR A 86 -9.64 -0.52 7.30
C THR A 86 -8.29 -0.60 8.01
N ASN A 87 -8.30 -0.79 9.33
CA ASN A 87 -7.09 -0.99 10.13
C ASN A 87 -6.36 -2.27 9.71
N LEU A 88 -7.08 -3.37 9.53
CA LEU A 88 -6.51 -4.65 9.08
C LEU A 88 -5.92 -4.58 7.67
N ALA A 89 -6.58 -3.87 6.75
CA ALA A 89 -6.06 -3.63 5.41
C ALA A 89 -4.76 -2.80 5.44
N THR A 90 -4.69 -1.82 6.34
CA THR A 90 -3.49 -0.98 6.53
C THR A 90 -2.32 -1.78 7.09
N ASP A 91 -2.56 -2.61 8.10
CA ASP A 91 -1.53 -3.48 8.70
C ASP A 91 -1.02 -4.52 7.70
N LEU A 92 -1.91 -5.16 6.94
CA LEU A 92 -1.54 -6.09 5.88
C LEU A 92 -0.66 -5.42 4.81
N ASN A 93 -0.97 -4.18 4.43
CA ASN A 93 -0.18 -3.41 3.48
C ASN A 93 1.21 -3.09 4.05
N ASP A 94 1.31 -2.70 5.33
CA ASP A 94 2.60 -2.43 5.97
C ASP A 94 3.48 -3.69 6.03
N VAL A 95 2.93 -4.83 6.46
CA VAL A 95 3.62 -6.13 6.47
C VAL A 95 4.08 -6.53 5.07
N THR A 96 3.21 -6.42 4.06
CA THR A 96 3.56 -6.73 2.67
C THR A 96 4.69 -5.83 2.17
N SER A 97 4.61 -4.53 2.47
CA SER A 97 5.64 -3.56 2.08
C SER A 97 7.01 -3.87 2.71
N LYS A 98 7.02 -4.31 3.97
CA LYS A 98 8.23 -4.73 4.68
C LYS A 98 8.83 -5.99 4.06
N GLN A 99 8.02 -7.01 3.77
CA GLN A 99 8.50 -8.24 3.11
C GLN A 99 9.08 -7.98 1.72
N VAL A 100 8.45 -7.10 0.92
CA VAL A 100 8.98 -6.71 -0.39
C VAL A 100 10.31 -5.98 -0.26
N LYS A 101 10.42 -5.06 0.73
CA LYS A 101 11.69 -4.38 1.02
C LYS A 101 12.77 -5.36 1.45
N GLU A 102 12.49 -6.29 2.36
CA GLU A 102 13.44 -7.32 2.81
C GLU A 102 13.93 -8.19 1.66
N ASN A 103 13.01 -8.68 0.81
CA ASN A 103 13.39 -9.48 -0.36
C ASN A 103 14.27 -8.68 -1.34
N THR A 104 13.95 -7.40 -1.53
CA THR A 104 14.76 -6.49 -2.36
C THR A 104 16.16 -6.27 -1.76
N ILE A 105 16.24 -6.06 -0.44
CA ILE A 105 17.52 -5.89 0.29
C ILE A 105 18.35 -7.17 0.20
N ASN A 106 17.74 -8.33 0.43
CA ASN A 106 18.40 -9.63 0.36
C ASN A 106 18.96 -9.91 -1.04
N LYS A 107 18.18 -9.58 -2.08
CA LYS A 107 18.64 -9.67 -3.46
C LYS A 107 19.85 -8.75 -3.71
N GLN A 108 19.76 -7.49 -3.28
CA GLN A 108 20.88 -6.54 -3.42
C GLN A 108 22.13 -7.01 -2.65
N LEU A 109 21.97 -7.63 -1.49
CA LEU A 109 23.07 -8.17 -0.71
C LEU A 109 23.71 -9.38 -1.41
N ALA A 110 22.89 -10.29 -1.94
CA ALA A 110 23.37 -11.43 -2.72
C ALA A 110 24.13 -11.00 -3.98
N ASP A 111 23.59 -10.02 -4.71
CA ASP A 111 24.24 -9.44 -5.90
C ASP A 111 25.60 -8.82 -5.52
N ARG A 112 25.66 -8.06 -4.42
CA ARG A 112 26.93 -7.49 -3.92
C ARG A 112 27.92 -8.55 -3.48
N GLN A 113 27.47 -9.60 -2.80
CA GLN A 113 28.34 -10.70 -2.37
C GLN A 113 28.94 -11.42 -3.58
N TYR A 114 28.14 -11.63 -4.62
CA TYR A 114 28.61 -12.17 -5.89
C TYR A 114 29.66 -11.26 -6.52
N GLU A 115 29.40 -9.95 -6.63
CA GLU A 115 30.35 -8.96 -7.15
C GLU A 115 31.67 -8.97 -6.37
N ILE A 116 31.63 -9.01 -5.04
CA ILE A 116 32.82 -9.06 -4.17
C ILE A 116 33.61 -10.36 -4.38
N ASN A 117 32.92 -11.50 -4.45
CA ASN A 117 33.56 -12.80 -4.64
C ASN A 117 34.28 -12.87 -5.98
N GLU A 118 33.63 -12.41 -7.05
CA GLU A 118 34.22 -12.32 -8.37
C GLU A 118 35.44 -11.40 -8.37
N TRP A 119 35.32 -10.20 -7.77
CA TRP A 119 36.42 -9.24 -7.64
C TRP A 119 37.63 -9.84 -6.91
N SER A 120 37.39 -10.48 -5.77
CA SER A 120 38.44 -11.10 -4.96
C SER A 120 39.13 -12.25 -5.70
N ASN A 121 38.35 -13.09 -6.39
CA ASN A 121 38.90 -14.23 -7.12
C ASN A 121 39.80 -13.78 -8.28
N SER A 122 39.32 -12.85 -9.12
CA SER A 122 40.11 -12.36 -10.25
C SER A 122 41.38 -11.64 -9.80
N ASN A 123 41.36 -10.91 -8.68
CA ASN A 123 42.56 -10.26 -8.14
C ASN A 123 43.64 -11.24 -7.67
N LYS A 124 43.21 -12.35 -7.07
CA LYS A 124 44.12 -13.42 -6.66
C LYS A 124 44.76 -14.08 -7.89
N LEU A 125 43.96 -14.36 -8.94
CA LEU A 125 44.46 -14.96 -10.18
C LEU A 125 45.49 -14.07 -10.89
N ASP A 126 45.21 -12.78 -11.08
CA ASP A 126 46.15 -11.84 -11.73
C ASP A 126 47.45 -11.67 -10.94
N THR A 127 47.35 -11.65 -9.60
CA THR A 127 48.53 -11.58 -8.73
C THR A 127 49.34 -12.86 -8.80
N LEU A 128 48.69 -14.02 -8.80
CA LEU A 128 49.33 -15.31 -8.92
C LEU A 128 50.09 -15.42 -10.25
N PHE A 129 49.46 -15.02 -11.36
CA PHE A 129 50.10 -15.02 -12.68
C PHE A 129 51.38 -14.17 -12.70
N PHE A 130 51.34 -12.95 -12.15
CA PHE A 130 52.52 -12.09 -12.08
C PHE A 130 53.64 -12.72 -11.24
N LEU A 131 53.31 -13.31 -10.08
CA LEU A 131 54.29 -13.98 -9.24
C LEU A 131 54.91 -15.20 -9.94
N GLN A 132 54.12 -15.95 -10.71
CA GLN A 132 54.63 -17.06 -11.52
C GLN A 132 55.60 -16.58 -12.61
N VAL A 133 55.27 -15.51 -13.34
CA VAL A 133 56.17 -14.92 -14.34
C VAL A 133 57.48 -14.45 -13.70
N LEU A 134 57.40 -13.76 -12.56
CA LEU A 134 58.57 -13.30 -11.82
C LEU A 134 59.44 -14.48 -11.37
N PHE A 135 58.83 -15.54 -10.84
CA PHE A 135 59.54 -16.74 -10.40
C PHE A 135 60.25 -17.43 -11.56
N ILE A 136 59.58 -17.61 -12.71
CA ILE A 136 60.17 -18.18 -13.92
C ILE A 136 61.35 -17.31 -14.41
N SER A 137 61.20 -15.98 -14.41
CA SER A 137 62.28 -15.08 -14.80
C SER A 137 63.51 -15.17 -13.89
N LEU A 138 63.31 -15.26 -12.57
CA LEU A 138 64.41 -15.37 -11.60
C LEU A 138 65.11 -16.73 -11.68
N THR A 139 64.34 -17.81 -11.79
CA THR A 139 64.89 -19.18 -11.95
C THR A 139 65.67 -19.33 -13.25
N LEU A 140 65.16 -18.79 -14.35
CA LEU A 140 65.87 -18.80 -15.64
C LEU A 140 67.18 -18.00 -15.56
N THR A 141 67.17 -16.85 -14.88
CA THR A 141 68.39 -16.05 -14.65
C THR A 141 69.41 -16.82 -13.80
N ALA A 142 68.95 -17.55 -12.77
CA ALA A 142 69.83 -18.38 -11.96
C ALA A 142 70.47 -19.53 -12.76
N VAL A 143 69.74 -20.13 -13.70
CA VAL A 143 70.28 -21.14 -14.63
C VAL A 143 71.36 -20.54 -15.52
N PHE A 144 71.14 -19.36 -16.10
CA PHE A 144 72.17 -18.68 -16.90
C PHE A 144 73.40 -18.30 -16.09
N LEU A 145 73.21 -17.88 -14.83
CA LEU A 145 74.32 -17.60 -13.92
C LEU A 145 75.16 -18.86 -13.64
N PHE A 146 74.50 -20.00 -13.45
CA PHE A 146 75.19 -21.28 -13.30
C PHE A 146 75.97 -21.68 -14.56
N LEU A 147 75.37 -21.54 -15.75
CA LEU A 147 76.05 -21.80 -17.02
C LEU A 147 77.28 -20.89 -17.22
N MET A 148 77.17 -19.61 -16.85
CA MET A 148 78.29 -18.66 -16.88
C MET A 148 79.40 -19.08 -15.93
N LYS A 149 79.06 -19.47 -14.69
CA LYS A 149 80.04 -19.92 -13.69
C LYS A 149 80.84 -21.16 -14.15
N ASN A 150 80.22 -22.05 -14.92
CA ASN A 150 80.88 -23.24 -15.47
C ASN A 150 81.66 -22.95 -16.77
N GLY A 151 81.75 -21.70 -17.22
CA GLY A 151 82.46 -21.33 -18.44
C GLY A 151 81.75 -21.72 -19.74
N LEU A 152 80.52 -22.25 -19.66
CA LEU A 152 79.70 -22.63 -20.82
C LEU A 152 79.11 -21.41 -21.53
N LEU A 153 79.03 -20.26 -20.84
CA LEU A 153 78.38 -19.07 -21.33
C LEU A 153 79.24 -17.81 -21.06
N PRO A 154 79.66 -17.07 -22.11
CA PRO A 154 80.38 -15.81 -21.96
C PRO A 154 79.57 -14.74 -21.22
N TYR A 155 80.27 -13.87 -20.46
CA TYR A 155 79.65 -12.82 -19.64
C TYR A 155 78.67 -11.90 -20.40
N TYR A 156 78.98 -11.56 -21.66
CA TYR A 156 78.12 -10.70 -22.48
C TYR A 156 76.79 -11.38 -22.86
N LEU A 157 76.80 -12.70 -23.15
CA LEU A 157 75.57 -13.46 -23.39
C LEU A 157 74.74 -13.58 -22.13
N PHE A 158 75.38 -13.71 -20.96
CA PHE A 158 74.68 -13.77 -19.67
C PHE A 158 73.94 -12.45 -19.42
N GLY A 159 74.64 -11.33 -19.58
CA GLY A 159 74.05 -10.00 -19.44
C GLY A 159 72.87 -9.79 -20.37
N LEU A 160 72.98 -10.19 -21.65
CA LEU A 160 71.90 -10.09 -22.62
C LEU A 160 70.68 -10.93 -22.24
N PHE A 161 70.86 -12.22 -21.91
CA PHE A 161 69.74 -13.09 -21.57
C PHE A 161 69.08 -12.72 -20.24
N SER A 162 69.87 -12.35 -19.23
CA SER A 162 69.36 -11.87 -17.96
C SER A 162 68.55 -10.57 -18.15
N PHE A 163 69.08 -9.62 -18.94
CA PHE A 163 68.39 -8.38 -19.27
C PHE A 163 67.05 -8.65 -19.97
N LEU A 164 67.02 -9.49 -21.00
CA LEU A 164 65.78 -9.82 -21.72
C LEU A 164 64.74 -10.47 -20.80
N THR A 165 65.17 -11.36 -19.93
CA THR A 165 64.30 -12.09 -19.00
C THR A 165 63.68 -11.18 -17.95
N VAL A 166 64.48 -10.25 -17.39
CA VAL A 166 63.99 -9.25 -16.43
C VAL A 166 63.14 -8.18 -17.13
N ALA A 167 63.56 -7.71 -18.31
CA ALA A 167 62.79 -6.76 -19.11
C ALA A 167 61.40 -7.31 -19.46
N PHE A 168 61.29 -8.59 -19.80
CA PHE A 168 60.01 -9.26 -20.02
C PHE A 168 59.11 -9.20 -18.78
N ALA A 169 59.62 -9.54 -17.59
CA ALA A 169 58.86 -9.47 -16.34
C ALA A 169 58.40 -8.02 -16.03
N VAL A 170 59.26 -7.03 -16.30
CA VAL A 170 58.93 -5.60 -16.13
C VAL A 170 57.85 -5.16 -17.12
N ILE A 171 57.91 -5.61 -18.38
CA ILE A 171 56.86 -5.31 -19.37
C ILE A 171 55.51 -5.89 -18.92
N VAL A 172 55.49 -7.12 -18.39
CA VAL A 172 54.27 -7.75 -17.85
C VAL A 172 53.74 -6.95 -16.65
N LEU A 173 54.61 -6.47 -15.75
CA LEU A 173 54.22 -5.60 -14.64
C LEU A 173 53.59 -4.29 -15.14
N ILE A 174 54.22 -3.61 -16.09
CA ILE A 174 53.73 -2.36 -16.68
C ILE A 174 52.39 -2.58 -17.35
N TYR A 175 52.25 -3.66 -18.12
CA TYR A 175 51.00 -4.02 -18.78
C TYR A 175 49.88 -4.24 -17.75
N ARG A 176 50.16 -4.98 -16.68
CA ARG A 176 49.22 -5.19 -15.57
C ARG A 176 48.82 -3.88 -14.88
N ALA A 177 49.79 -3.03 -14.57
CA ALA A 177 49.56 -1.73 -13.92
C ALA A 177 48.70 -0.82 -14.82
N ARG A 178 49.00 -0.76 -16.11
CA ARG A 178 48.24 0.03 -17.09
C ARG A 178 46.83 -0.52 -17.30
N PHE A 179 46.68 -1.84 -17.38
CA PHE A 179 45.38 -2.50 -17.52
C PHE A 179 44.49 -2.18 -16.31
N THR A 180 45.06 -2.28 -15.11
CA THR A 180 44.39 -1.93 -13.84
C THR A 180 43.97 -0.46 -13.78
N ALA A 181 44.85 0.46 -14.20
CA ALA A 181 44.60 1.90 -14.09
C ALA A 181 43.64 2.45 -15.16
N VAL A 182 43.71 1.93 -16.40
CA VAL A 182 43.06 2.57 -17.56
C VAL A 182 41.88 1.77 -18.11
N LYS A 183 42.04 0.45 -18.25
CA LYS A 183 41.07 -0.37 -19.02
C LYS A 183 40.09 -1.14 -18.14
N ARG A 184 40.43 -1.43 -16.89
CA ARG A 184 39.61 -2.24 -16.00
C ARG A 184 38.46 -1.42 -15.39
N ASP A 185 37.27 -2.02 -15.34
CA ASP A 185 36.17 -1.44 -14.57
C ASP A 185 36.46 -1.60 -13.07
N GLY A 186 36.30 -0.51 -12.30
CA GLY A 186 36.51 -0.52 -10.85
C GLY A 186 35.46 -1.36 -10.12
N ARG A 187 34.28 -1.54 -10.74
CA ARG A 187 33.16 -2.31 -10.18
C ARG A 187 33.13 -3.76 -10.63
N TYR A 188 33.51 -4.06 -11.88
CA TYR A 188 33.44 -5.41 -12.47
C TYR A 188 34.80 -5.84 -13.04
N TRP A 189 35.52 -6.70 -12.31
CA TRP A 189 36.88 -7.12 -12.67
C TRP A 189 36.97 -7.96 -13.96
N ASN A 190 35.89 -8.64 -14.32
CA ASN A 190 35.75 -9.42 -15.55
C ASN A 190 35.40 -8.57 -16.79
N LYS A 191 35.09 -7.27 -16.60
CA LYS A 191 34.66 -6.38 -17.68
C LYS A 191 35.70 -5.29 -17.93
N GLN A 192 35.99 -5.09 -19.21
CA GLN A 192 36.69 -3.89 -19.66
C GLN A 192 35.72 -2.71 -19.62
N LYS A 193 36.23 -1.50 -19.34
CA LYS A 193 35.47 -0.27 -19.58
C LYS A 193 35.30 -0.09 -21.09
N TRP A 194 34.25 -0.68 -21.65
CA TRP A 194 33.78 -0.33 -22.99
C TRP A 194 33.17 1.07 -22.88
N GLY A 195 33.67 2.01 -23.69
CA GLY A 195 33.45 3.45 -23.55
C GLY A 195 32.09 3.83 -22.98
N GLN A 196 32.07 4.21 -21.71
CA GLN A 196 31.01 5.07 -21.21
C GLN A 196 31.27 6.45 -21.86
N PRO A 197 30.30 7.06 -22.57
CA PRO A 197 30.45 8.44 -22.97
C PRO A 197 30.69 9.26 -21.71
N SER A 198 31.76 10.06 -21.72
CA SER A 198 32.03 11.02 -20.67
C SER A 198 30.77 11.82 -20.41
N LYS A 199 30.30 11.84 -19.15
CA LYS A 199 29.33 12.84 -18.72
C LYS A 199 29.95 14.23 -18.80
#